data_AF-A0A7N6AMA4-F1
#
_entry.id   AF-A0A7N6AMA4-F1
#
_cell.length_a   1.000
_cell.length_b   1.000
_cell.length_c   1.000
_cell.angle_alpha   90.00
_cell.angle_beta   90.00
_cell.angle_gamma   90.00
#
_symmetry.space_group_name_H-M   'P 1'
#
loop_
_entity.id
_entity.type
_entity.pdbx_description
1 polymer ?
#
loop_
_entity_poly.entity_id
_entity_poly.type
_entity_poly.pdbx_seq_one_letter_code
_entity_poly.pdbx_strand_id
1 'polypeptide(L)'
;MSTVIYATPVFSNKVRYNRKEEEDGGKREEREVVIYESADDIRDDHTDFQSPESEEGPQVQDPPPVQRKSFRAAALCLGVLCLLMMVGLIILSVRHVLFNVDLQTRYNNLNDNYNNLNKNFTDLQKTVAEKFCPEGWRKFGCSCYFKSSDKTTWSESIRDCQNRGSDLVMINSKEEQEFVTKLNMNEEFWIGLKTEWTEQQWKWKWVDGSPLKETFEVTGELKYHTDKFYVAFSDQRGEWTKSRYYDYHQKTWICEK
;
A
#
# COMPACT_ATOMS: atom_id res chain seq x y z
N MET A 1 26.48 9.18 -9.98
CA MET A 1 25.77 9.66 -8.78
C MET A 1 24.30 9.33 -8.96
N SER A 2 23.80 8.44 -8.12
CA SER A 2 22.51 7.76 -8.25
C SER A 2 21.34 8.67 -7.90
N THR A 3 20.34 8.74 -8.78
CA THR A 3 19.05 9.38 -8.55
C THR A 3 17.99 8.32 -8.27
N VAL A 4 17.48 8.26 -7.04
CA VAL A 4 16.33 7.42 -6.67
C VAL A 4 15.11 8.32 -6.57
N ILE A 5 14.16 8.11 -7.48
CA ILE A 5 12.87 8.79 -7.53
C ILE A 5 11.95 8.04 -6.57
N TYR A 6 11.53 8.69 -5.48
CA TYR A 6 10.50 8.15 -4.60
C TYR A 6 9.12 8.31 -5.26
N ALA A 7 8.46 7.17 -5.54
CA ALA A 7 7.05 7.14 -5.92
C ALA A 7 6.18 7.02 -4.67
N THR A 8 5.17 7.89 -4.55
CA THR A 8 4.16 7.86 -3.48
C THR A 8 3.09 6.79 -3.79
N PRO A 9 2.67 5.95 -2.82
CA PRO A 9 1.58 5.01 -3.03
C PRO A 9 0.23 5.71 -2.79
N VAL A 10 -0.62 5.78 -3.82
CA VAL A 10 -2.00 6.25 -3.73
C VAL A 10 -2.90 5.07 -3.35
N PHE A 11 -3.40 5.06 -2.12
CA PHE A 11 -4.44 4.12 -1.68
C PHE A 11 -5.82 4.67 -2.05
N SER A 12 -6.42 4.18 -3.14
CA SER A 12 -7.87 4.21 -3.30
C SER A 12 -8.32 3.23 -4.39
N ASN A 13 -8.58 1.98 -4.02
CA ASN A 13 -9.35 1.06 -4.85
C ASN A 13 -10.71 0.82 -4.18
N LYS A 14 -11.74 1.54 -4.68
CA LYS A 14 -13.15 1.18 -4.45
C LYS A 14 -13.53 0.11 -5.47
N VAL A 15 -13.59 -1.15 -5.05
CA VAL A 15 -14.09 -2.25 -5.89
C VAL A 15 -15.61 -2.27 -5.80
N ARG A 16 -16.29 -2.15 -6.95
CA ARG A 16 -17.74 -2.24 -7.10
C ARG A 16 -18.06 -3.60 -7.72
N TYR A 17 -18.77 -4.46 -7.01
CA TYR A 17 -19.24 -5.75 -7.53
C TYR A 17 -20.47 -5.55 -8.42
N ASN A 18 -20.40 -5.97 -9.68
CA ASN A 18 -21.58 -6.07 -10.55
C ASN A 18 -22.07 -7.52 -10.55
N ARG A 19 -23.22 -7.74 -9.90
CA ARG A 19 -24.05 -8.93 -10.06
C ARG A 19 -24.70 -8.85 -11.45
N LYS A 20 -24.43 -9.81 -12.32
CA LYS A 20 -25.21 -9.99 -13.56
C LYS A 20 -26.40 -10.87 -13.22
N GLU A 21 -27.59 -10.34 -13.42
CA GLU A 21 -28.84 -11.10 -13.47
C GLU A 21 -28.86 -11.87 -14.80
N GLU A 22 -29.11 -13.17 -14.72
CA GLU A 22 -29.42 -14.03 -15.87
C GLU A 22 -30.89 -13.82 -16.24
N GLU A 23 -31.16 -13.44 -17.49
CA GLU A 23 -32.45 -13.64 -18.13
C GLU A 23 -32.44 -14.96 -18.89
N ASP A 24 -33.42 -15.79 -18.54
CA ASP A 24 -33.82 -17.05 -19.15
C ASP A 24 -34.28 -16.86 -20.62
N GLY A 25 -34.01 -17.87 -21.46
CA GLY A 25 -34.29 -17.82 -22.89
C GLY A 25 -33.88 -19.08 -23.66
N GLY A 26 -34.30 -20.24 -23.15
CA GLY A 26 -34.32 -21.61 -23.71
C GLY A 26 -33.75 -21.97 -25.10
N LYS A 27 -33.04 -23.10 -25.15
CA LYS A 27 -33.54 -24.35 -25.78
C LYS A 27 -32.69 -25.56 -25.40
N ARG A 28 -33.38 -26.63 -25.04
CA ARG A 28 -32.92 -27.91 -24.52
C ARG A 28 -32.53 -28.83 -25.68
N GLU A 29 -31.28 -29.31 -25.70
CA GLU A 29 -30.93 -30.59 -26.32
C GLU A 29 -30.25 -31.45 -25.25
N GLU A 30 -30.98 -32.44 -24.78
CA GLU A 30 -30.51 -33.50 -23.89
C GLU A 30 -29.63 -34.41 -24.75
N ARG A 31 -28.33 -34.47 -24.49
CA ARG A 31 -27.45 -35.49 -25.08
C ARG A 31 -26.87 -36.31 -23.94
N GLU A 32 -27.52 -37.45 -23.71
CA GLU A 32 -27.10 -38.47 -22.77
C GLU A 32 -25.73 -39.02 -23.20
N VAL A 33 -24.72 -38.88 -22.34
CA VAL A 33 -23.38 -39.43 -22.56
C VAL A 33 -23.29 -40.74 -21.78
N VAL A 34 -23.41 -41.86 -22.48
CA VAL A 34 -23.19 -43.18 -21.90
C VAL A 34 -21.67 -43.42 -21.82
N ILE A 35 -21.18 -43.55 -20.60
CA ILE A 35 -19.80 -43.89 -20.27
C ILE A 35 -19.62 -45.39 -20.52
N TYR A 36 -18.65 -45.77 -21.34
CA TYR A 36 -18.15 -47.14 -21.42
C TYR A 36 -16.79 -47.20 -20.73
N GLU A 37 -16.71 -47.95 -19.64
CA GLU A 37 -15.45 -48.37 -19.02
C GLU A 37 -14.89 -49.54 -19.83
N SER A 38 -13.85 -49.26 -20.63
CA SER A 38 -13.02 -50.23 -21.36
C SER A 38 -13.61 -50.85 -22.63
N ALA A 39 -12.71 -51.14 -23.58
CA ALA A 39 -13.01 -51.75 -24.86
C ALA A 39 -12.23 -53.06 -24.96
N ASP A 40 -12.79 -54.14 -24.39
CA ASP A 40 -12.40 -55.52 -24.63
C ASP A 40 -13.53 -56.42 -24.12
N ASP A 41 -14.45 -56.87 -24.99
CA ASP A 41 -14.80 -58.30 -25.03
C ASP A 41 -15.67 -58.70 -26.25
N ILE A 42 -15.55 -59.99 -26.57
CA ILE A 42 -15.85 -60.65 -27.84
C ILE A 42 -17.17 -61.46 -27.77
N ARG A 43 -17.91 -61.45 -28.88
CA ARG A 43 -18.77 -62.51 -29.48
C ARG A 43 -20.24 -62.77 -29.10
N ASP A 44 -20.89 -63.20 -30.19
CA ASP A 44 -22.02 -64.11 -30.38
C ASP A 44 -23.42 -63.62 -30.00
N ASP A 45 -24.21 -63.23 -31.02
CA ASP A 45 -25.56 -63.79 -31.15
C ASP A 45 -26.01 -63.90 -32.62
N HIS A 46 -26.60 -65.06 -32.92
CA HIS A 46 -27.18 -65.44 -34.21
C HIS A 46 -28.68 -65.08 -34.23
N THR A 47 -29.21 -64.64 -35.37
CA THR A 47 -30.52 -65.04 -35.94
C THR A 47 -30.73 -64.25 -37.25
N ASP A 48 -30.56 -64.86 -38.42
CA ASP A 48 -31.53 -65.66 -39.19
C ASP A 48 -32.44 -64.78 -40.10
N PHE A 49 -32.12 -64.73 -41.39
CA PHE A 49 -33.10 -64.67 -42.48
C PHE A 49 -32.46 -65.04 -43.83
N GLN A 50 -33.22 -65.81 -44.60
CA GLN A 50 -32.80 -66.74 -45.64
C GLN A 50 -32.99 -66.17 -47.07
N SER A 51 -32.02 -66.44 -47.97
CA SER A 51 -31.96 -66.65 -49.46
C SER A 51 -33.09 -66.16 -50.41
N PRO A 52 -32.90 -66.03 -51.76
CA PRO A 52 -31.94 -66.72 -52.68
C PRO A 52 -31.18 -65.75 -53.65
N GLU A 53 -30.25 -66.10 -54.54
CA GLU A 53 -30.21 -67.13 -55.59
C GLU A 53 -28.85 -67.11 -56.36
N SER A 54 -28.51 -68.22 -57.04
CA SER A 54 -27.62 -68.41 -58.22
C SER A 54 -26.08 -68.18 -58.18
N GLU A 55 -25.37 -69.33 -58.24
CA GLU A 55 -24.27 -69.79 -59.15
C GLU A 55 -23.13 -68.90 -59.74
N GLU A 56 -21.95 -69.57 -59.82
CA GLU A 56 -20.74 -69.39 -60.65
C GLU A 56 -19.58 -68.43 -60.23
N GLY A 57 -18.33 -68.96 -60.23
CA GLY A 57 -17.07 -68.35 -59.72
C GLY A 57 -16.34 -67.40 -60.70
N PRO A 58 -14.99 -67.22 -60.71
CA PRO A 58 -13.90 -67.74 -59.84
C PRO A 58 -12.78 -66.70 -59.47
N GLN A 59 -11.68 -67.19 -58.85
CA GLN A 59 -10.31 -66.64 -58.76
C GLN A 59 -9.97 -65.67 -57.60
N VAL A 60 -9.20 -66.15 -56.62
CA VAL A 60 -8.48 -65.33 -55.63
C VAL A 60 -7.00 -65.28 -56.02
N GLN A 61 -6.51 -64.09 -56.38
CA GLN A 61 -5.08 -63.76 -56.42
C GLN A 61 -4.66 -63.28 -55.03
N ASP A 62 -3.60 -63.88 -54.47
CA ASP A 62 -2.94 -63.37 -53.27
C ASP A 62 -2.22 -62.04 -53.56
N PRO A 63 -2.40 -60.97 -52.74
CA PRO A 63 -1.57 -59.79 -52.81
C PRO A 63 -0.25 -59.96 -52.03
N PRO A 64 0.81 -59.17 -52.34
CA PRO A 64 2.18 -59.43 -51.89
C PRO A 64 2.42 -58.99 -50.43
N PRO A 65 3.52 -59.46 -49.79
CA PRO A 65 3.78 -59.22 -48.38
C PRO A 65 4.19 -57.76 -48.12
N VAL A 66 3.41 -57.05 -47.31
CA VAL A 66 3.73 -55.70 -46.82
C VAL A 66 4.96 -55.77 -45.90
N GLN A 67 6.00 -55.00 -46.24
CA GLN A 67 7.25 -54.93 -45.51
C GLN A 67 7.05 -54.43 -44.07
N ARG A 68 7.27 -55.33 -43.10
CA ARG A 68 7.04 -55.12 -41.66
C ARG A 68 8.21 -54.49 -40.90
N LYS A 69 9.11 -53.74 -41.57
CA LYS A 69 10.42 -53.35 -40.98
C LYS A 69 10.63 -51.89 -40.58
N SER A 70 9.67 -50.98 -40.69
CA SER A 70 9.86 -49.55 -40.32
C SER A 70 9.16 -49.08 -39.04
N PHE A 71 8.23 -49.85 -38.46
CA PHE A 71 7.42 -49.39 -37.31
C PHE A 71 8.11 -49.47 -35.94
N ARG A 72 9.12 -50.34 -35.77
CA ARG A 72 9.78 -50.54 -34.47
C ARG A 72 10.61 -49.33 -34.03
N ALA A 73 11.33 -48.70 -34.96
CA ALA A 73 12.12 -47.51 -34.67
C ALA A 73 11.24 -46.29 -34.34
N ALA A 74 10.14 -46.11 -35.07
CA ALA A 74 9.17 -45.04 -34.81
C ALA A 74 8.51 -45.17 -33.43
N ALA A 75 8.13 -46.41 -33.03
CA ALA A 75 7.58 -46.67 -31.70
C ALA A 75 8.58 -46.36 -30.56
N LEU A 76 9.86 -46.69 -30.75
CA LEU A 76 10.92 -46.35 -29.78
C LEU A 76 11.12 -44.83 -29.68
N CYS A 77 11.14 -44.11 -30.80
CA CYS A 77 11.25 -42.65 -30.81
C CYS A 77 10.07 -41.97 -30.11
N LEU A 78 8.83 -42.44 -30.34
CA LEU A 78 7.64 -41.93 -29.66
C LEU A 78 7.68 -42.21 -28.15
N GLY A 79 8.14 -43.40 -27.74
CA GLY A 79 8.34 -43.74 -26.34
C GLY A 79 9.35 -42.81 -25.65
N VAL A 80 10.47 -42.52 -26.31
CA VAL A 80 11.48 -41.57 -25.79
C VAL A 80 10.92 -40.14 -25.70
N LEU A 81 10.18 -39.67 -26.70
CA LEU A 81 9.54 -38.35 -26.67
C LEU A 81 8.52 -38.24 -25.53
N CYS A 82 7.70 -39.26 -25.31
CA CYS A 82 6.78 -39.31 -24.17
C CYS A 82 7.52 -39.25 -22.83
N LEU A 83 8.62 -39.99 -22.67
CA LEU A 83 9.43 -39.94 -21.46
C LEU A 83 10.02 -38.54 -21.22
N LEU A 84 10.52 -37.88 -22.27
CA LEU A 84 11.05 -36.52 -22.17
C LEU A 84 9.96 -35.49 -21.78
N MET A 85 8.76 -35.62 -22.36
CA MET A 85 7.62 -34.77 -22.01
C MET A 85 7.19 -34.98 -20.56
N MET A 86 7.12 -36.23 -20.09
CA MET A 86 6.80 -36.56 -18.69
C MET A 86 7.83 -35.98 -17.73
N VAL A 87 9.12 -36.11 -18.04
CA VAL A 87 10.20 -35.52 -17.23
C VAL A 87 10.08 -34.00 -17.19
N GLY A 88 9.77 -33.34 -18.31
CA GLY A 88 9.56 -31.90 -18.38
C GLY A 88 8.41 -31.42 -17.48
N LEU A 89 7.26 -32.11 -17.51
CA LEU A 89 6.11 -31.80 -16.65
C LEU A 89 6.42 -31.97 -15.16
N ILE A 90 7.18 -33.01 -14.80
CA ILE A 90 7.63 -33.23 -13.41
C ILE A 90 8.55 -32.09 -12.96
N ILE A 91 9.49 -31.66 -13.81
CA ILE A 91 10.38 -30.54 -13.46
C ILE A 91 9.59 -29.24 -13.28
N LEU A 92 8.62 -28.97 -14.17
CA LEU A 92 7.77 -27.79 -14.08
C LEU A 92 6.89 -27.82 -12.83
N SER A 93 6.30 -28.97 -12.49
CA SER A 93 5.47 -29.10 -11.30
C SER A 93 6.28 -28.90 -10.02
N VAL A 94 7.48 -29.48 -9.93
CA VAL A 94 8.40 -29.28 -8.80
C VAL A 94 8.81 -27.82 -8.68
N ARG A 95 9.15 -27.15 -9.79
CA ARG A 95 9.48 -25.70 -9.79
C ARG A 95 8.30 -24.85 -9.33
N HIS A 96 7.09 -25.17 -9.79
CA HIS A 96 5.89 -24.45 -9.38
C HIS A 96 5.62 -24.63 -7.88
N VAL A 97 5.73 -25.85 -7.36
CA VAL A 97 5.57 -26.12 -5.92
C VAL A 97 6.64 -25.37 -5.11
N LEU A 98 7.91 -25.41 -5.53
CA LEU A 98 8.99 -24.69 -4.85
C LEU A 98 8.73 -23.17 -4.83
N PHE A 99 8.28 -22.60 -5.95
CA PHE A 99 7.92 -21.18 -6.04
C PHE A 99 6.78 -20.82 -5.08
N ASN A 100 5.74 -21.65 -4.98
CA ASN A 100 4.64 -21.41 -4.05
C ASN A 100 5.08 -21.50 -2.59
N VAL A 101 5.98 -22.43 -2.25
CA VAL A 101 6.56 -22.53 -0.90
C VAL A 101 7.42 -21.31 -0.54
N ASP A 102 8.25 -20.83 -1.48
CA ASP A 102 9.03 -19.61 -1.30
C ASP A 102 8.13 -18.39 -1.09
N LEU A 103 7.09 -18.25 -1.91
CA LEU A 103 6.11 -17.17 -1.79
C LEU A 103 5.42 -17.18 -0.43
N GLN A 104 4.98 -18.36 0.04
CA GLN A 104 4.35 -18.50 1.34
C GLN A 104 5.30 -18.10 2.47
N THR A 105 6.57 -18.48 2.37
CA THR A 105 7.59 -18.12 3.36
C THR A 105 7.79 -16.62 3.42
N ARG A 106 7.87 -15.95 2.26
CA ARG A 106 7.98 -14.48 2.18
C ARG A 106 6.76 -13.78 2.75
N TYR A 107 5.56 -14.29 2.45
CA TYR A 107 4.32 -13.74 2.99
C TYR A 107 4.27 -13.85 4.51
N ASN A 108 4.60 -15.02 5.08
CA ASN A 108 4.62 -15.24 6.52
C ASN A 108 5.64 -14.31 7.20
N ASN A 109 6.86 -14.20 6.65
CA ASN A 109 7.89 -13.31 7.18
C ASN A 109 7.44 -11.84 7.16
N LEU A 110 6.83 -11.39 6.06
CA LEU A 110 6.30 -10.03 5.97
C LEU A 110 5.18 -9.79 6.99
N ASN A 111 4.28 -10.75 7.16
CA ASN A 111 3.20 -10.68 8.12
C ASN A 111 3.74 -10.62 9.57
N ASP A 112 4.75 -11.43 9.88
CA ASP A 112 5.41 -11.41 11.20
C ASP A 112 6.10 -10.07 11.46
N ASN A 113 6.81 -9.52 10.47
CA ASN A 113 7.40 -8.19 10.58
C ASN A 113 6.35 -7.11 10.78
N TYR A 114 5.23 -7.18 10.05
CA TYR A 114 4.11 -6.26 10.22
C TYR A 114 3.52 -6.36 11.63
N ASN A 115 3.28 -7.56 12.13
CA ASN A 115 2.75 -7.79 13.47
C ASN A 115 3.70 -7.27 14.55
N ASN A 116 5.00 -7.52 14.39
CA ASN A 116 6.03 -7.01 15.30
C ASN A 116 6.09 -5.48 15.28
N LEU A 117 6.03 -4.86 14.10
CA LEU A 117 6.00 -3.40 13.97
C LEU A 117 4.76 -2.81 14.65
N ASN A 118 3.59 -3.40 14.42
CA ASN A 118 2.35 -2.95 15.03
C ASN A 118 2.36 -3.11 16.55
N LYS A 119 2.94 -4.21 17.05
CA LYS A 119 3.15 -4.43 18.48
C LYS A 119 4.06 -3.36 19.09
N ASN A 120 5.20 -3.09 18.46
CA ASN A 120 6.13 -2.05 18.91
C ASN A 120 5.47 -0.67 18.91
N PHE A 121 4.69 -0.34 17.88
CA PHE A 121 3.94 0.90 17.80
C PHE A 121 2.92 1.02 18.95
N THR A 122 2.20 -0.05 19.24
CA THR A 122 1.22 -0.10 20.34
C THR A 122 1.89 0.06 21.71
N ASP A 123 3.03 -0.61 21.92
CA ASP A 123 3.80 -0.52 23.17
C ASP A 123 4.40 0.87 23.38
N LEU A 124 4.90 1.49 22.30
CA LEU A 124 5.36 2.88 22.32
C LEU A 124 4.21 3.83 22.63
N GLN A 125 3.06 3.65 21.99
CA GLN A 125 1.87 4.46 22.24
C GLN A 125 1.41 4.33 23.70
N LYS A 126 1.43 3.13 24.27
CA LYS A 126 1.12 2.89 25.68
C LYS A 126 2.11 3.59 26.61
N THR A 127 3.41 3.48 26.33
CA THR A 127 4.46 4.16 27.11
C THR A 127 4.28 5.68 27.08
N VAL A 128 3.90 6.23 25.93
CA VAL A 128 3.61 7.67 25.79
C VAL A 128 2.27 8.05 26.44
N ALA A 129 1.27 7.17 26.42
CA ALA A 129 0.02 7.37 27.14
C ALA A 129 0.25 7.45 28.66
N GLU A 130 1.13 6.61 29.18
CA GLU A 130 1.58 6.58 30.59
C GLU A 130 2.48 7.76 30.96
N LYS A 131 3.10 8.47 29.99
CA LYS A 131 3.74 9.76 30.27
C LYS A 131 2.66 10.78 30.64
N PHE A 132 2.68 11.17 31.91
CA PHE A 132 1.91 12.30 32.43
C PHE A 132 2.59 13.61 32.05
N CYS A 133 1.79 14.59 31.64
CA CYS A 133 2.29 15.95 31.49
C CYS A 133 2.56 16.56 32.88
N PRO A 134 3.59 17.41 33.02
CA PRO A 134 3.84 18.08 34.29
C PRO A 134 2.64 18.93 34.73
N GLU A 135 2.58 19.26 36.02
CA GLU A 135 1.52 20.12 36.54
C GLU A 135 1.46 21.47 35.78
N GLY A 136 0.25 21.91 35.43
CA GLY A 136 0.02 23.12 34.62
C GLY A 136 0.12 22.91 33.10
N TRP A 137 0.58 21.75 32.63
CA TRP A 137 0.61 21.41 31.19
C TRP A 137 -0.69 20.70 30.78
N ARG A 138 -0.97 20.68 29.48
CA ARG A 138 -2.11 19.99 28.86
C ARG A 138 -1.62 18.97 27.87
N LYS A 139 -2.18 17.76 27.92
CA LYS A 139 -1.84 16.68 26.99
C LYS A 139 -2.67 16.79 25.71
N PHE A 140 -2.00 16.68 24.57
CA PHE A 140 -2.66 16.44 23.29
C PHE A 140 -1.77 15.54 22.44
N GLY A 141 -2.31 14.41 21.98
CA GLY A 141 -1.51 13.37 21.34
C GLY A 141 -0.37 12.87 22.23
N CYS A 142 0.86 12.97 21.70
CA CYS A 142 2.10 12.53 22.34
C CYS A 142 2.88 13.69 23.00
N SER A 143 2.39 14.92 22.91
CA SER A 143 3.07 16.12 23.40
C SER A 143 2.35 16.74 24.60
N CYS A 144 3.10 17.53 25.35
CA CYS A 144 2.60 18.34 26.46
C CYS A 144 2.70 19.82 26.11
N TYR A 145 1.63 20.58 26.36
CA TYR A 145 1.52 21.99 26.01
C TYR A 145 1.34 22.87 27.24
N PHE A 146 2.09 23.96 27.33
CA PHE A 146 1.96 24.97 28.38
C PHE A 146 1.55 26.30 27.77
N LYS A 147 0.45 26.88 28.27
CA LYS A 147 -0.05 28.18 27.82
C LYS A 147 0.31 29.26 28.83
N SER A 148 0.94 30.34 28.35
CA SER A 148 1.29 31.48 29.19
C SER A 148 0.05 32.25 29.68
N SER A 149 0.17 32.86 30.85
CA SER A 149 -0.80 33.87 31.31
C SER A 149 -0.38 35.28 30.92
N ASP A 150 0.93 35.52 30.82
CA ASP A 150 1.50 36.80 30.44
C ASP A 150 1.66 36.94 28.92
N LYS A 151 1.95 38.17 28.49
CA LYS A 151 2.30 38.50 27.10
C LYS A 151 3.77 38.95 27.04
N THR A 152 4.49 38.50 26.02
CA THR A 152 5.92 38.76 25.87
C THR A 152 6.29 38.85 24.39
N THR A 153 7.51 39.29 24.08
CA THR A 153 8.01 39.30 22.70
C THR A 153 8.34 37.88 22.23
N TRP A 154 8.40 37.67 20.91
CA TRP A 154 8.66 36.33 20.37
C TRP A 154 10.00 35.72 20.81
N SER A 155 11.04 36.56 20.96
CA SER A 155 12.37 36.10 21.42
C SER A 155 12.36 35.70 22.90
N GLU A 156 11.60 36.42 23.72
CA GLU A 156 11.42 36.10 25.13
C GLU A 156 10.58 34.83 25.32
N SER A 157 9.55 34.61 24.50
CA SER A 157 8.73 33.38 24.58
C SER A 157 9.53 32.13 24.26
N ILE A 158 10.44 32.18 23.27
CA ILE A 158 11.38 31.08 23.02
C ILE A 158 12.22 30.77 24.25
N ARG A 159 12.79 31.81 24.86
CA ARG A 159 13.66 31.64 26.03
C ARG A 159 12.89 31.07 27.22
N ASP A 160 11.64 31.49 27.43
CA ASP A 160 10.78 30.90 28.46
C ASP A 160 10.52 29.41 28.20
N CYS A 161 10.18 29.02 26.96
CA CYS A 161 9.99 27.61 26.63
C CYS A 161 11.28 26.80 26.82
N GLN A 162 12.42 27.30 26.39
CA GLN A 162 13.72 26.63 26.57
C GLN A 162 14.08 26.45 28.05
N ASN A 163 13.83 27.46 28.88
CA ASN A 163 14.02 27.36 30.34
C ASN A 163 13.12 26.30 30.99
N ARG A 164 11.99 25.96 30.37
CA ARG A 164 11.09 24.87 30.79
C ARG A 164 11.46 23.50 30.22
N GLY A 165 12.54 23.41 29.44
CA GLY A 165 12.94 22.19 28.73
C GLY A 165 11.93 21.81 27.65
N SER A 166 11.48 22.81 26.88
CA SER A 166 10.48 22.73 25.83
C SER A 166 10.81 23.72 24.71
N ASP A 167 10.06 23.67 23.61
CA ASP A 167 10.19 24.62 22.51
C ASP A 167 8.89 25.41 22.33
N LEU A 168 8.98 26.53 21.62
CA LEU A 168 7.78 27.27 21.22
C LEU A 168 6.99 26.40 20.22
N VAL A 169 5.67 26.33 20.38
CA VAL A 169 4.82 25.34 19.71
C VAL A 169 5.03 25.22 18.20
N MET A 170 5.15 23.99 17.71
CA MET A 170 5.38 23.67 16.30
C MET A 170 4.19 22.89 15.74
N ILE A 171 3.32 23.61 15.04
CA ILE A 171 2.02 23.07 14.64
C ILE A 171 2.16 22.23 13.38
N ASN A 172 1.92 20.93 13.53
CA ASN A 172 2.17 19.91 12.51
C ASN A 172 0.89 19.32 11.90
N SER A 173 -0.28 19.57 12.49
CA SER A 173 -1.57 19.12 11.97
C SER A 173 -2.70 20.13 12.20
N LYS A 174 -3.83 19.96 11.51
CA LYS A 174 -5.02 20.81 11.69
C LYS A 174 -5.66 20.59 13.06
N GLU A 175 -5.65 19.34 13.53
CA GLU A 175 -6.19 18.97 14.84
C GLU A 175 -5.36 19.62 15.96
N GLU A 176 -4.04 19.67 15.79
CA GLU A 176 -3.16 20.40 16.69
C GLU A 176 -3.44 21.91 16.66
N GLN A 177 -3.57 22.51 15.48
CA GLN A 177 -3.95 23.92 15.33
C GLN A 177 -5.25 24.23 16.10
N GLU A 178 -6.29 23.42 15.93
CA GLU A 178 -7.55 23.59 16.63
C GLU A 178 -7.38 23.46 18.15
N PHE A 179 -6.60 22.49 18.61
CA PHE A 179 -6.33 22.28 20.02
C PHE A 179 -5.62 23.50 20.63
N VAL A 180 -4.53 23.98 20.03
CA VAL A 180 -3.76 25.11 20.59
C VAL A 180 -4.52 26.43 20.54
N THR A 181 -5.37 26.62 19.52
CA THR A 181 -6.26 27.79 19.42
C THR A 181 -7.27 27.80 20.57
N LYS A 182 -7.90 26.65 20.85
CA LYS A 182 -8.84 26.49 21.98
C LYS A 182 -8.13 26.61 23.32
N LEU A 183 -6.92 26.04 23.45
CA LEU A 183 -6.08 26.15 24.65
C LEU A 183 -5.76 27.61 24.97
N ASN A 184 -5.56 28.43 23.95
CA ASN A 184 -5.32 29.87 24.11
C ASN A 184 -6.61 30.71 24.20
N MET A 185 -7.78 30.09 24.37
CA MET A 185 -9.07 30.80 24.45
C MET A 185 -9.35 31.69 23.24
N ASN A 186 -8.90 31.29 22.04
CA ASN A 186 -9.03 32.05 20.81
C ASN A 186 -8.39 33.45 20.86
N GLU A 187 -7.41 33.69 21.73
CA GLU A 187 -6.54 34.87 21.67
C GLU A 187 -5.35 34.65 20.71
N GLU A 188 -4.70 35.75 20.31
CA GLU A 188 -3.48 35.67 19.50
C GLU A 188 -2.28 35.16 20.34
N PHE A 189 -1.49 34.26 19.75
CA PHE A 189 -0.30 33.70 20.40
C PHE A 189 0.87 33.47 19.44
N TRP A 190 2.09 33.53 19.98
CA TRP A 190 3.30 33.22 19.25
C TRP A 190 3.41 31.74 18.86
N ILE A 191 3.85 31.50 17.63
CA ILE A 191 4.15 30.18 17.09
C ILE A 191 5.67 30.06 16.92
N GLY A 192 6.22 28.85 17.05
CA GLY A 192 7.63 28.51 16.81
C GLY A 192 8.12 28.66 15.36
N LEU A 193 7.61 29.62 14.59
CA LEU A 193 7.91 29.80 13.17
C LEU A 193 8.56 31.16 12.92
N LYS A 194 9.70 31.16 12.23
CA LYS A 194 10.47 32.36 11.86
C LYS A 194 10.93 32.30 10.41
N THR A 195 11.26 33.45 9.84
CA THR A 195 11.96 33.50 8.56
C THR A 195 13.47 33.37 8.74
N GLU A 196 14.11 32.59 7.88
CA GLU A 196 15.56 32.50 7.77
C GLU A 196 15.99 32.75 6.31
N TRP A 197 17.12 33.43 6.12
CA TRP A 197 17.68 33.67 4.79
C TRP A 197 18.44 32.43 4.32
N THR A 198 17.92 31.76 3.28
CA THR A 198 18.50 30.54 2.71
C THR A 198 18.39 30.58 1.19
N GLU A 199 19.44 30.17 0.47
CA GLU A 199 19.41 30.10 -1.01
C GLU A 199 18.94 31.40 -1.69
N GLN A 200 19.44 32.54 -1.20
CA GLN A 200 19.13 33.88 -1.72
C GLN A 200 17.63 34.29 -1.59
N GLN A 201 16.88 33.67 -0.68
CA GLN A 201 15.50 34.02 -0.39
C GLN A 201 15.15 33.83 1.09
N TRP A 202 14.14 34.55 1.56
CA TRP A 202 13.56 34.34 2.89
C TRP A 202 12.62 33.14 2.86
N LYS A 203 12.88 32.13 3.69
CA LYS A 203 12.00 30.96 3.86
C LYS A 203 11.53 30.84 5.31
N TRP A 204 10.31 30.32 5.49
CA TRP A 204 9.79 29.98 6.81
C TRP A 204 10.43 28.68 7.32
N LYS A 205 10.87 28.71 8.58
CA LYS A 205 11.40 27.57 9.30
C LYS A 205 10.90 27.54 10.73
N TRP A 206 10.72 26.33 11.23
CA TRP A 206 10.42 26.07 12.62
C TRP A 206 11.65 26.31 13.50
N VAL A 207 11.42 26.45 14.81
CA VAL A 207 12.50 26.67 15.80
C VAL A 207 13.48 25.49 15.88
N ASP A 208 13.06 24.29 15.51
CA ASP A 208 13.91 23.10 15.36
C ASP A 208 14.74 23.07 14.06
N GLY A 209 14.53 24.05 13.18
CA GLY A 209 15.19 24.18 11.88
C GLY A 209 14.50 23.45 10.73
N SER A 210 13.42 22.71 10.99
CA SER A 210 12.65 22.03 9.94
C SER A 210 11.92 23.05 9.05
N PRO A 211 11.79 22.77 7.73
CA PRO A 211 11.08 23.66 6.82
C PRO A 211 9.57 23.59 7.03
N LEU A 212 8.88 24.69 6.74
CA LEU A 212 7.42 24.70 6.69
C LEU A 212 6.91 23.79 5.57
N LYS A 213 5.92 22.93 5.87
CA LYS A 213 5.25 22.07 4.87
C LYS A 213 4.25 22.90 4.05
N GLU A 214 4.07 22.55 2.78
CA GLU A 214 3.18 23.27 1.83
C GLU A 214 1.72 23.37 2.27
N THR A 215 1.26 22.50 3.17
CA THR A 215 -0.13 22.50 3.68
C THR A 215 -0.46 23.69 4.58
N PHE A 216 0.55 24.41 5.07
CA PHE A 216 0.39 25.53 5.98
C PHE A 216 0.81 26.83 5.29
N GLU A 217 -0.02 27.85 5.40
CA GLU A 217 0.22 29.16 4.79
C GLU A 217 0.25 30.25 5.87
N VAL A 218 1.20 31.17 5.73
CA VAL A 218 1.25 32.39 6.55
C VAL A 218 0.70 33.54 5.73
N THR A 219 -0.34 34.19 6.22
CA THR A 219 -0.99 35.31 5.56
C THR A 219 -0.02 36.46 5.30
N GLY A 220 0.03 36.87 4.03
CA GLY A 220 0.79 38.00 3.52
C GLY A 220 2.16 37.63 2.94
N GLU A 221 2.40 38.04 1.70
CA GLU A 221 3.61 37.71 0.92
C GLU A 221 4.93 38.12 1.58
N LEU A 222 5.91 37.21 1.62
CA LEU A 222 7.30 37.57 1.90
C LEU A 222 7.83 38.41 0.73
N LYS A 223 8.08 39.69 0.95
CA LYS A 223 8.61 40.56 -0.10
C LYS A 223 10.11 40.27 -0.28
N TYR A 224 10.49 39.79 -1.47
CA TYR A 224 11.86 39.37 -1.83
C TYR A 224 12.96 40.41 -1.58
N HIS A 225 12.62 41.69 -1.46
CA HIS A 225 13.57 42.81 -1.35
C HIS A 225 13.57 43.50 0.02
N THR A 226 12.98 42.91 1.06
CA THR A 226 13.04 43.48 2.40
C THR A 226 14.00 42.71 3.29
N ASP A 227 15.01 43.38 3.87
CA ASP A 227 15.90 42.88 4.94
C ASP A 227 15.14 42.71 6.27
N LYS A 228 13.98 42.06 6.22
CA LYS A 228 13.06 42.00 7.36
C LYS A 228 12.92 40.56 7.81
N PHE A 229 13.36 40.32 9.04
CA PHE A 229 13.10 39.09 9.78
C PHE A 229 11.67 39.12 10.31
N TYR A 230 10.88 38.13 9.95
CA TYR A 230 9.53 37.94 10.43
C TYR A 230 9.42 36.70 11.31
N VAL A 231 8.45 36.74 12.21
CA VAL A 231 8.01 35.65 13.06
C VAL A 231 6.51 35.45 12.86
N ALA A 232 6.01 34.25 13.06
CA ALA A 232 4.59 33.97 12.91
C ALA A 232 3.88 33.95 14.27
N PHE A 233 2.60 34.33 14.22
CA PHE A 233 1.66 34.15 15.32
C PHE A 233 0.35 33.59 14.76
N SER A 234 -0.39 32.87 15.59
CA SER A 234 -1.77 32.51 15.31
C SER A 234 -2.67 33.65 15.72
N ASP A 235 -3.62 34.01 14.87
CA ASP A 235 -4.69 34.92 15.23
C ASP A 235 -5.84 34.20 15.99
N GLN A 236 -6.91 34.95 16.26
CA GLN A 236 -8.08 34.45 17.00
C GLN A 236 -8.88 33.36 16.27
N ARG A 237 -8.72 33.27 14.95
CA ARG A 237 -9.38 32.28 14.08
C ARG A 237 -8.51 31.05 13.85
N GLY A 238 -7.25 31.07 14.32
CA GLY A 238 -6.28 30.02 14.02
C GLY A 238 -5.53 30.26 12.71
N GLU A 239 -5.68 31.42 12.08
CA GLU A 239 -4.95 31.78 10.86
C GLU A 239 -3.58 32.35 11.21
N TRP A 240 -2.55 32.00 10.43
CA TRP A 240 -1.18 32.40 10.76
C TRP A 240 -0.85 33.72 10.09
N THR A 241 -0.36 34.67 10.89
CA THR A 241 0.03 35.99 10.42
C THR A 241 1.48 36.28 10.79
N LYS A 242 2.15 37.10 9.99
CA LYS A 242 3.52 37.54 10.27
C LYS A 242 3.58 38.80 11.12
N SER A 243 4.55 38.85 12.01
CA SER A 243 4.96 40.03 12.76
C SER A 243 6.44 40.30 12.51
N ARG A 244 6.86 41.56 12.50
CA ARG A 244 8.29 41.88 12.40
C ARG A 244 8.97 41.51 13.71
N TYR A 245 10.11 40.82 13.60
CA TYR A 245 10.88 40.37 14.77
C TYR A 245 11.23 41.51 15.73
N TYR A 246 11.53 42.70 15.21
CA TYR A 246 11.97 43.86 16.00
C TYR A 246 10.86 44.81 16.45
N ASP A 247 9.59 44.51 16.18
CA ASP A 247 8.48 45.44 16.52
C ASP A 247 8.02 45.32 17.99
N TYR A 248 8.69 44.49 18.82
CA TYR A 248 8.42 44.28 20.25
C TYR A 248 6.94 44.04 20.59
N HIS A 249 6.15 43.56 19.63
CA HIS A 249 4.77 43.16 19.89
C HIS A 249 4.75 42.09 20.97
N GLN A 250 3.75 42.17 21.85
CA GLN A 250 3.59 41.23 22.94
C GLN A 250 2.35 40.39 22.73
N LYS A 251 2.51 39.07 22.83
CA LYS A 251 1.43 38.09 22.74
C LYS A 251 1.63 37.01 23.77
N THR A 252 0.56 36.28 24.05
CA THR A 252 0.68 35.02 24.78
C THR A 252 1.51 34.02 23.97
N TRP A 253 1.99 32.95 24.59
CA TRP A 253 2.74 31.92 23.90
C TRP A 253 2.39 30.54 24.44
N ILE A 254 2.64 29.53 23.60
CA ILE A 254 2.46 28.13 23.96
C ILE A 254 3.79 27.41 23.78
N CYS A 255 4.21 26.70 24.82
CA CYS A 255 5.37 25.81 24.76
C CYS A 255 4.92 24.35 24.54
N GLU A 256 5.76 23.55 23.90
CA GLU A 256 5.55 22.15 23.55
C GLU A 256 6.78 21.30 23.88
N LYS A 257 6.58 20.09 24.42
CA LYS A 257 7.62 19.10 24.72
C LYS A 257 7.11 17.66 24.70
#